data_AF-A0A7V4FZT8-F1
#
_entry.id   AF-A0A7V4FZT8-F1
#
_cell.length_a   1.000
_cell.length_b   1.000
_cell.length_c   1.000
_cell.angle_alpha   90.00
_cell.angle_beta   90.00
_cell.angle_gamma   90.00
#
_symmetry.space_group_name_H-M   'P 1'
#
loop_
_entity.id
_entity.type
_entity.pdbx_description
1 polymer ?
#
loop_
_entity_poly.entity_id
_entity_poly.type
_entity_poly.pdbx_seq_one_letter_code
_entity_poly.pdbx_strand_id
1 'polypeptide(L)'
;MFRLSDLLHDITDPPRGADDVLIRDVCDDSRLVQPGDLFVAVPGTKLDGRRFIEEAMAKGAVAILTEESSSLPEGKATMVIVR
;
A
#
# COMPACT_ATOMS: atom_id res chain seq x y z
N MET A 1 15.35 2.60 1.45
CA MET A 1 14.41 3.00 0.39
C MET A 1 14.54 1.95 -0.70
N PHE A 2 13.41 1.37 -1.12
CA PHE A 2 13.34 0.18 -1.98
C PHE A 2 12.37 0.46 -3.14
N ARG A 3 12.53 -0.20 -4.29
CA ARG A 3 11.47 -0.14 -5.31
C ARG A 3 10.33 -1.04 -4.89
N LEU A 4 9.11 -0.60 -5.17
CA LEU A 4 7.93 -1.40 -4.90
C LEU A 4 7.96 -2.73 -5.67
N SER A 5 8.46 -2.74 -6.90
CA SER A 5 8.62 -3.97 -7.68
C SER A 5 9.57 -4.98 -7.05
N ASP A 6 10.65 -4.53 -6.40
CA ASP A 6 11.60 -5.40 -5.70
C ASP A 6 10.93 -6.14 -4.53
N LEU A 7 9.85 -5.61 -3.94
CA LEU A 7 9.10 -6.28 -2.87
C LEU A 7 8.01 -7.23 -3.40
N LEU A 8 7.48 -6.94 -4.57
CA LEU A 8 6.34 -7.68 -5.12
C LEU A 8 6.75 -8.90 -5.94
N HIS A 9 7.96 -8.93 -6.51
CA HIS A 9 8.37 -9.93 -7.50
C HIS A 9 8.18 -11.40 -7.08
N ASP A 10 8.25 -11.73 -5.79
CA ASP A 10 8.04 -13.08 -5.24
C ASP A 10 6.59 -13.36 -4.80
N ILE A 11 5.73 -12.34 -4.78
CA ILE A 11 4.37 -12.40 -4.24
C ILE A 11 3.33 -12.29 -5.37
N THR A 12 3.55 -11.38 -6.32
CA THR A 12 2.63 -11.11 -7.43
C THR A 12 3.33 -10.35 -8.55
N ASP A 13 2.72 -10.35 -9.74
CA ASP A 13 3.20 -9.49 -10.82
C ASP A 13 3.05 -8.01 -10.40
N PRO A 14 4.14 -7.23 -10.34
CA PRO A 14 4.05 -5.85 -9.94
C PRO A 14 3.20 -5.05 -10.94
N PRO A 15 2.33 -4.13 -10.48
CA PRO A 15 1.54 -3.31 -11.38
C PRO A 15 2.45 -2.40 -12.21
N ARG A 16 1.97 -2.02 -13.40
CA ARG A 16 2.69 -1.08 -14.27
C ARG A 16 3.02 0.21 -13.50
N GLY A 17 4.30 0.60 -13.51
CA GLY A 17 4.80 1.78 -12.80
C GLY A 17 5.31 1.51 -11.38
N ALA A 18 5.18 0.29 -10.86
CA ALA A 18 5.76 -0.07 -9.55
C ALA A 18 7.30 0.07 -9.50
N ASP A 19 7.98 -0.04 -10.65
CA ASP A 19 9.43 0.18 -10.77
C ASP A 19 9.85 1.62 -10.45
N ASP A 20 8.95 2.58 -10.67
CA ASP A 20 9.18 4.01 -10.43
C ASP A 20 8.78 4.43 -9.00
N VAL A 21 8.08 3.55 -8.27
CA VAL A 21 7.64 3.83 -6.90
C VAL A 21 8.71 3.40 -5.92
N LEU A 22 9.35 4.39 -5.30
CA LEU A 22 10.25 4.18 -4.17
C LEU A 22 9.46 4.20 -2.87
N ILE A 23 9.59 3.14 -2.07
CA ILE A 23 9.04 3.08 -0.72
C ILE A 23 10.14 3.22 0.33
N ARG A 24 9.80 3.85 1.45
CA ARG A 24 10.67 4.00 2.61
C ARG A 24 10.67 2.72 3.44
N ASP A 25 9.47 2.24 3.79
CA ASP A 25 9.23 1.07 4.62
C ASP A 25 7.85 0.44 4.31
N VAL A 26 7.58 -0.73 4.89
CA VAL A 26 6.27 -1.40 4.88
C VAL A 26 5.61 -1.21 6.23
N CYS A 27 4.35 -0.76 6.25
CA CYS A 27 3.61 -0.46 7.47
C CYS A 27 2.21 -1.08 7.42
N ASP A 28 1.78 -1.76 8.47
CA ASP A 28 0.45 -2.38 8.62
C ASP A 28 -0.41 -1.69 9.69
N ASP A 29 0.12 -0.69 10.40
CA ASP A 29 -0.60 0.15 11.35
C ASP A 29 -0.71 1.58 10.81
N SER A 30 -1.91 1.99 10.38
CA SER A 30 -2.15 3.33 9.81
C SER A 30 -1.70 4.46 10.74
N ARG A 31 -1.68 4.22 12.06
CA ARG A 31 -1.24 5.18 13.08
C ARG A 31 0.25 5.50 12.97
N LEU A 32 1.04 4.55 12.48
CA LEU A 32 2.50 4.62 12.39
C LEU A 32 2.99 4.98 10.99
N VAL A 33 2.10 5.02 9.99
CA VAL A 33 2.45 5.42 8.62
C VAL A 33 3.16 6.77 8.61
N GLN A 34 4.22 6.85 7.82
CA GLN A 34 5.00 8.04 7.59
C GLN A 34 5.16 8.26 6.06
N PRO A 35 5.51 9.48 5.63
CA PRO A 35 5.69 9.78 4.21
C PRO A 35 6.67 8.84 3.50
N GLY A 36 6.20 8.25 2.39
CA GLY A 36 6.98 7.29 1.59
C GLY A 36 6.69 5.82 1.89
N ASP A 37 5.81 5.46 2.82
CA ASP A 37 5.54 4.06 3.13
C ASP A 37 4.63 3.35 2.13
N LEU A 38 4.80 2.03 2.04
CA LEU A 38 3.76 1.11 1.58
C LEU A 38 2.86 0.78 2.77
N PHE A 39 1.56 1.04 2.65
CA PHE A 39 0.58 0.62 3.67
C PHE A 39 -0.08 -0.71 3.29
N VAL A 40 -0.10 -1.67 4.20
CA VAL A 40 -0.72 -2.98 4.02
C VAL A 40 -2.12 -2.97 4.64
N ALA A 41 -3.13 -2.90 3.77
CA ALA A 41 -4.55 -2.78 4.10
C ALA A 41 -5.28 -4.10 3.88
N VAL A 42 -4.88 -5.14 4.62
CA VAL A 42 -5.53 -6.47 4.57
C VAL A 42 -6.60 -6.61 5.67
N PRO A 43 -7.67 -7.38 5.44
CA PRO A 43 -8.67 -7.67 6.45
C PRO A 43 -8.04 -8.47 7.59
N GLY A 44 -7.94 -7.84 8.76
CA GLY A 44 -7.47 -8.49 9.98
C GLY A 44 -8.60 -9.20 10.73
N THR A 45 -8.23 -9.98 11.75
CA THR A 45 -9.20 -10.68 12.62
C THR A 45 -10.00 -9.76 13.53
N LYS A 46 -9.48 -8.55 13.81
CA LYS A 46 -10.11 -7.57 14.72
C LYS A 46 -10.75 -6.40 13.98
N LEU A 47 -10.10 -5.92 12.92
CA LEU A 47 -10.47 -4.72 12.17
C LEU A 47 -10.08 -4.94 10.70
N ASP A 48 -10.94 -4.46 9.80
CA ASP A 48 -10.63 -4.42 8.37
C ASP A 48 -9.67 -3.26 8.09
N GLY A 49 -8.44 -3.59 7.69
CA GLY A 49 -7.37 -2.62 7.40
C GLY A 49 -7.73 -1.65 6.27
N ARG A 50 -8.63 -2.04 5.36
CA ARG A 50 -9.08 -1.20 4.23
C ARG A 50 -9.76 0.08 4.68
N ARG A 51 -10.34 0.09 5.88
CA ARG A 51 -10.97 1.27 6.48
C ARG A 51 -9.98 2.40 6.79
N PHE A 52 -8.67 2.11 6.78
CA PHE A 52 -7.63 3.07 7.10
C PHE A 52 -6.81 3.53 5.89
N ILE A 53 -7.21 3.15 4.67
CA ILE A 53 -6.52 3.56 3.43
C ILE A 53 -6.47 5.08 3.30
N GLU A 54 -7.59 5.78 3.54
CA GLU A 54 -7.64 7.24 3.49
C GLU A 54 -6.69 7.90 4.49
N GLU A 55 -6.63 7.37 5.72
CA GLU A 55 -5.72 7.87 6.76
C GLU A 55 -4.26 7.67 6.36
N ALA A 56 -3.92 6.49 5.86
CA ALA A 56 -2.56 6.18 5.41
C ALA A 56 -2.13 7.08 4.23
N MET A 57 -3.04 7.31 3.27
CA MET A 57 -2.80 8.24 2.16
C MET A 57 -2.59 9.67 2.66
N ALA A 58 -3.41 10.14 3.60
CA ALA A 58 -3.27 11.47 4.20
C ALA A 58 -1.94 11.65 4.93
N LYS A 59 -1.36 10.57 5.48
CA LYS A 59 -0.02 10.55 6.11
C LYS A 59 1.13 10.43 5.12
N GLY A 60 0.86 10.26 3.84
CA GLY A 60 1.85 10.22 2.78
C GLY A 60 2.32 8.82 2.40
N ALA A 61 1.51 7.78 2.64
CA ALA A 61 1.74 6.49 1.99
C ALA A 61 1.76 6.68 0.47
N VAL A 62 2.75 6.09 -0.19
CA VAL A 62 2.95 6.19 -1.65
C VAL A 62 2.37 4.99 -2.40
N ALA A 63 2.11 3.90 -1.67
CA ALA A 63 1.47 2.71 -2.21
C ALA A 63 0.59 2.04 -1.15
N ILE A 64 -0.42 1.30 -1.62
CA ILE A 64 -1.37 0.54 -0.79
C ILE A 64 -1.40 -0.91 -1.29
N LEU A 65 -1.21 -1.88 -0.40
CA LEU A 65 -1.38 -3.32 -0.66
C LEU A 65 -2.70 -3.82 -0.05
N THR A 66 -3.56 -4.49 -0.84
CA THR A 66 -4.88 -4.98 -0.38
C THR A 66 -5.31 -6.24 -1.15
N GLU A 67 -6.23 -7.03 -0.58
CA GLU A 67 -6.65 -8.35 -1.14
C GLU A 67 -7.90 -8.27 -2.05
N GLU A 68 -8.43 -7.09 -2.36
CA GLU A 68 -9.63 -6.92 -3.20
C GLU A 68 -9.62 -5.57 -3.93
N SER A 69 -10.45 -5.41 -4.97
CA SER A 69 -10.63 -4.14 -5.68
C SER A 69 -11.38 -3.11 -4.82
N SER A 70 -10.72 -2.56 -3.81
CA SER A 70 -11.18 -1.32 -3.18
C SER A 70 -11.02 -0.19 -4.19
N SER A 71 -12.07 0.59 -4.46
CA SER A 71 -11.92 1.85 -5.19
C SER A 71 -11.05 2.79 -4.34
N LEU A 72 -9.92 3.26 -4.88
CA LEU A 72 -9.16 4.31 -4.21
C LEU A 72 -10.00 5.60 -4.14
N PRO A 73 -9.94 6.35 -3.02
CA PRO A 73 -10.25 7.77 -3.05
C PRO A 73 -9.30 8.49 -4.02
N GLU A 74 -9.72 9.59 -4.65
CA GLU A 74 -8.87 10.35 -5.58
C GLU A 74 -7.53 10.73 -4.92
N GLY A 75 -6.40 10.30 -5.50
CA GLY A 75 -5.08 10.53 -4.92
C GLY A 75 -3.92 9.91 -5.72
N LYS A 76 -2.68 10.18 -5.30
CA LYS A 76 -1.44 9.80 -6.01
C LYS A 76 -0.88 8.41 -5.63
N ALA A 77 -1.52 7.67 -4.75
CA ALA A 77 -0.98 6.39 -4.26
C ALA A 77 -1.22 5.27 -5.28
N THR A 78 -0.21 4.42 -5.49
CA THR A 78 -0.33 3.23 -6.34
C THR A 78 -1.00 2.10 -5.58
N MET A 79 -2.05 1.50 -6.14
CA MET A 79 -2.71 0.33 -5.54
C MET A 79 -2.12 -0.96 -6.08
N VAL A 80 -1.79 -1.85 -5.15
CA VAL A 80 -1.32 -3.21 -5.40
C VAL A 80 -2.37 -4.16 -4.86
N ILE A 81 -2.97 -4.96 -5.75
CA ILE A 81 -3.96 -5.95 -5.38
C ILE A 81 -3.31 -7.32 -5.47
N VAL A 82 -3.24 -8.03 -4.34
CA VAL A 82 -2.82 -9.43 -4.30
C VAL A 82 -4.06 -10.33 -4.37
N ARG A 83 -4.00 -11.39 -5.18
CA ARG A 83 -5.06 -12.40 -5.33
C ARG A 83 -4.76 -13.64 -4.52
#